data_AF-A0A8J5ESC0-F1
#
_entry.id   AF-A0A8J5ESC0-F1
#
_cell.length_a   1.000
_cell.length_b   1.000
_cell.length_c   1.000
_cell.angle_alpha   90.00
_cell.angle_beta   90.00
_cell.angle_gamma   90.00
#
_symmetry.space_group_name_H-M   'P 1'
#
loop_
_entity.id
_entity.type
_entity.pdbx_description
1 polymer ?
#
loop_
_entity_poly.entity_id
_entity_poly.type
_entity_poly.pdbx_seq_one_letter_code
_entity_poly.pdbx_strand_id
1 'polypeptide(L)'
;MPAEMDGSVKQMLKLIEEEGESFAKKAEMYYQRRPELISFVEDFYRMYRALAERYDQVTGDLRKNIESELKSQGSGSGRSSDMSRKGSEGSDSSSSEPDSESEFDAIDVNSDKASLRLQHRVHELETELSELKGKLEAKEKSDHDAAEMEIVNLKQKLEEANNNLQMKETELGLAEKKTAELEERVEFLKGAAAAAAEKFQTDLSNEALAIEEYENELANEREKFLKEKSSLEEQILQLENANMDRVKHISELDEGIVSLKATVGMLTADKVALIGELKCRHDRVIEMEQQFHQLQMEYANLNKEKEELNEEVDRQKIVISDVAERKREAIRQLCFSIEHYRDNYCRLLGLLQNHKRSAMVAN
;
A
#
# COMPACT_ATOMS: atom_id res chain seq x y z
N MET A 1 -11.62 12.68 -17.29
CA MET A 1 -11.52 11.48 -16.43
C MET A 1 -10.30 11.49 -15.52
N PRO A 2 -9.02 11.54 -15.99
CA PRO A 2 -7.87 11.37 -15.09
C PRO A 2 -7.71 12.53 -14.10
N ALA A 3 -7.72 13.78 -14.60
CA ALA A 3 -7.57 14.97 -13.76
C ALA A 3 -8.68 15.16 -12.71
N GLU A 4 -9.89 14.63 -12.95
CA GLU A 4 -10.99 14.63 -11.97
C GLU A 4 -10.76 13.60 -10.87
N MET A 5 -10.24 12.41 -11.22
CA MET A 5 -9.86 11.40 -10.23
C MET A 5 -8.67 11.87 -9.38
N ASP A 6 -7.66 12.50 -9.97
CA ASP A 6 -6.57 13.17 -9.23
C ASP A 6 -7.09 14.25 -8.28
N GLY A 7 -8.10 15.02 -8.71
CA GLY A 7 -8.78 16.02 -7.89
C GLY A 7 -9.48 15.38 -6.68
N SER A 8 -10.26 14.32 -6.92
CA SER A 8 -10.96 13.57 -5.86
C SER A 8 -9.99 12.92 -4.87
N VAL A 9 -8.89 12.31 -5.33
CA VAL A 9 -7.87 11.71 -4.46
C VAL A 9 -7.18 12.78 -3.60
N LYS A 10 -6.85 13.95 -4.18
CA LYS A 10 -6.29 15.08 -3.43
C LYS A 10 -7.27 15.67 -2.41
N GLN A 11 -8.58 15.58 -2.63
CA GLN A 11 -9.60 15.94 -1.64
C GLN A 11 -9.71 14.89 -0.53
N MET A 12 -9.72 13.60 -0.86
CA MET A 12 -9.73 12.50 0.11
C MET A 12 -8.51 12.54 1.06
N LEU A 13 -7.32 12.82 0.54
CA LEU A 13 -6.09 12.95 1.35
C LEU A 13 -6.21 14.10 2.36
N LYS A 14 -6.71 15.28 1.95
CA LYS A 14 -6.94 16.43 2.85
C LYS A 14 -7.93 16.13 3.98
N LEU A 15 -8.94 15.29 3.75
CA LEU A 15 -9.86 14.86 4.81
C LEU A 15 -9.17 14.03 5.91
N ILE A 16 -8.00 13.43 5.61
CA ILE A 16 -7.22 12.55 6.49
C ILE A 16 -6.03 13.29 7.13
N GLU A 17 -5.38 14.20 6.39
CA GLU A 17 -4.10 14.81 6.77
C GLU A 17 -4.22 15.95 7.79
N GLU A 18 -5.30 16.74 7.76
CA GLU A 18 -5.40 18.03 8.49
C GLU A 18 -5.31 17.94 10.03
N GLU A 19 -4.88 19.05 10.61
CA GLU A 19 -4.23 19.08 11.93
C GLU A 19 -5.21 19.18 13.11
N GLY A 20 -5.23 18.15 13.95
CA GLY A 20 -5.67 18.24 15.34
C GLY A 20 -4.45 18.36 16.26
N GLU A 21 -4.28 19.51 16.93
CA GLU A 21 -3.19 19.81 17.88
C GLU A 21 -3.09 18.81 19.06
N SER A 22 -4.10 17.96 19.23
CA SER A 22 -4.17 16.89 20.22
C SER A 22 -4.84 15.66 19.61
N PHE A 23 -4.41 14.46 20.03
CA PHE A 23 -4.93 13.18 19.54
C PHE A 23 -6.46 13.08 19.62
N ALA A 24 -7.07 13.55 20.71
CA ALA A 24 -8.53 13.54 20.87
C ALA A 24 -9.24 14.40 19.81
N LYS A 25 -8.70 15.59 19.52
CA LYS A 25 -9.19 16.51 18.48
C LYS A 25 -9.02 15.91 17.08
N LYS A 26 -7.90 15.21 16.82
CA LYS A 26 -7.70 14.49 15.54
C LYS A 26 -8.66 13.31 15.36
N ALA A 27 -8.93 12.55 16.43
CA ALA A 27 -9.92 11.46 16.41
C ALA A 27 -11.35 11.98 16.19
N GLU A 28 -11.74 13.06 16.87
CA GLU A 28 -13.04 13.72 16.69
C GLU A 28 -13.22 14.21 15.25
N MET A 29 -12.26 14.96 14.71
CA MET A 29 -12.29 15.45 13.32
C MET A 29 -12.34 14.31 12.29
N TYR A 30 -11.62 13.21 12.53
CA TYR A 30 -11.71 12.00 11.70
C TYR A 30 -13.14 11.43 11.68
N TYR A 31 -13.77 11.24 12.85
CA TYR A 31 -15.14 10.71 12.91
C TYR A 31 -16.18 11.65 12.29
N GLN A 32 -15.99 12.98 12.37
CA GLN A 32 -16.83 13.97 11.69
C GLN A 32 -16.69 13.92 10.16
N ARG A 33 -15.47 13.75 9.63
CA ARG A 33 -15.17 13.72 8.17
C ARG A 33 -15.38 12.36 7.51
N ARG A 34 -15.44 11.29 8.31
CA ARG A 34 -15.61 9.91 7.85
C ARG A 34 -16.79 9.69 6.87
N PRO A 35 -17.97 10.33 6.99
CA PRO A 35 -19.05 10.17 6.02
C PRO A 35 -18.71 10.72 4.63
N GLU A 36 -18.05 11.89 4.56
CA GLU A 36 -17.63 12.51 3.30
C GLU A 36 -16.56 11.65 2.61
N LEU A 37 -15.58 11.17 3.38
CA LEU A 37 -14.54 10.27 2.89
C LEU A 37 -15.11 8.95 2.35
N ILE A 38 -16.16 8.41 2.97
CA ILE A 38 -16.88 7.22 2.46
C ILE A 38 -17.56 7.53 1.13
N SER A 39 -18.23 8.68 0.98
CA SER A 39 -18.88 9.08 -0.27
C SER A 39 -17.88 9.12 -1.43
N PHE A 40 -16.73 9.78 -1.25
CA PHE A 40 -15.69 9.83 -2.28
C PHE A 40 -15.15 8.44 -2.66
N VAL A 41 -15.00 7.51 -1.70
CA VAL A 41 -14.58 6.13 -1.96
C VAL A 41 -15.64 5.35 -2.74
N GLU A 42 -16.93 5.51 -2.41
CA GLU A 42 -18.03 4.89 -3.15
C GLU A 42 -18.12 5.39 -4.59
N ASP A 43 -17.99 6.70 -4.81
CA ASP A 43 -18.01 7.29 -6.15
C ASP A 43 -16.79 6.88 -6.98
N PHE A 44 -15.59 6.82 -6.38
CA PHE A 44 -14.39 6.32 -7.04
C PHE A 44 -14.54 4.84 -7.43
N TYR A 45 -15.14 4.01 -6.57
CA TYR A 45 -15.43 2.61 -6.86
C TYR A 45 -16.49 2.45 -7.98
N ARG A 46 -17.54 3.29 -8.00
CA ARG A 46 -18.53 3.35 -9.09
C ARG A 46 -17.87 3.72 -10.42
N MET A 47 -16.98 4.72 -10.42
CA MET A 47 -16.24 5.15 -11.62
C MET A 47 -15.29 4.07 -12.13
N TYR A 48 -14.53 3.42 -11.25
CA TYR A 48 -13.64 2.32 -11.59
C TYR A 48 -14.43 1.14 -12.18
N ARG A 49 -15.54 0.76 -11.54
CA ARG A 49 -16.43 -0.30 -12.02
C ARG A 49 -17.00 0.01 -13.41
N ALA A 50 -17.50 1.23 -13.63
CA ALA A 50 -17.99 1.67 -14.93
C ALA A 50 -16.87 1.78 -16.00
N LEU A 51 -15.60 1.87 -15.61
CA LEU A 51 -14.46 1.76 -16.52
C LEU A 51 -14.18 0.30 -16.89
N ALA A 52 -14.16 -0.61 -15.91
CA ALA A 52 -14.00 -2.04 -16.13
C ALA A 52 -15.13 -2.61 -17.02
N GLU A 53 -16.39 -2.29 -16.72
CA GLU A 53 -17.55 -2.72 -17.51
C GLU A 53 -17.48 -2.24 -18.98
N ARG A 54 -16.87 -1.07 -19.26
CA ARG A 54 -16.58 -0.60 -20.63
C ARG A 54 -15.38 -1.30 -21.28
N TYR A 55 -14.36 -1.67 -20.50
CA TYR A 55 -13.24 -2.45 -20.99
C TYR A 55 -13.67 -3.87 -21.41
N ASP A 56 -14.54 -4.50 -20.62
CA ASP A 56 -15.17 -5.79 -20.93
C ASP A 56 -16.07 -5.70 -22.17
N GLN A 57 -16.83 -4.60 -22.33
CA GLN A 57 -17.59 -4.33 -23.56
C GLN A 57 -16.68 -4.24 -24.78
N VAL A 58 -15.66 -3.36 -24.77
CA VAL A 58 -14.73 -3.18 -25.90
C VAL A 58 -13.97 -4.46 -26.23
N THR A 59 -13.48 -5.18 -25.21
CA THR A 59 -12.73 -6.44 -25.41
C THR A 59 -13.64 -7.58 -25.87
N GLY A 60 -14.88 -7.64 -25.36
CA GLY A 60 -15.89 -8.61 -25.77
C GLY A 60 -16.38 -8.37 -27.19
N ASP A 61 -16.61 -7.11 -27.58
CA ASP A 61 -17.04 -6.75 -28.94
C ASP A 61 -15.90 -6.89 -29.95
N LEU A 62 -14.65 -6.59 -29.58
CA LEU A 62 -13.48 -6.92 -30.41
C LEU A 62 -13.39 -8.43 -30.69
N ARG A 63 -13.63 -9.29 -29.67
CA ARG A 63 -13.72 -10.74 -29.87
C ARG A 63 -14.87 -11.15 -30.79
N LYS A 64 -16.07 -10.59 -30.62
CA LYS A 64 -17.23 -10.87 -31.50
C LYS A 64 -16.93 -10.47 -32.95
N ASN A 65 -16.29 -9.32 -33.16
CA ASN A 65 -15.93 -8.83 -34.49
C ASN A 65 -14.95 -9.80 -35.17
N ILE A 66 -13.84 -10.15 -34.51
CA ILE A 66 -12.87 -11.14 -35.01
C ILE A 66 -13.53 -12.50 -35.31
N GLU A 67 -14.41 -12.98 -34.43
CA GLU A 67 -15.11 -14.26 -34.63
C GLU A 67 -16.16 -14.19 -35.77
N SER A 68 -16.75 -13.02 -36.03
CA SER A 68 -17.66 -12.80 -37.16
C SER A 68 -16.90 -12.69 -38.50
N GLU A 69 -15.73 -12.06 -38.48
CA GLU A 69 -14.86 -11.86 -39.64
C GLU A 69 -14.28 -13.22 -40.12
N LEU A 70 -13.79 -14.03 -39.18
CA LEU A 70 -13.35 -15.42 -39.44
C LEU A 70 -14.49 -16.34 -39.94
N LYS A 71 -15.76 -16.03 -39.64
CA LYS A 71 -16.92 -16.76 -40.18
C LYS A 71 -17.39 -16.24 -41.54
N SER A 72 -16.83 -15.13 -42.04
CA SER A 72 -17.15 -14.56 -43.36
C SER A 72 -16.28 -15.11 -44.50
N GLN A 73 -15.06 -15.58 -44.20
CA GLN A 73 -14.11 -16.10 -45.19
C GLN A 73 -13.94 -17.62 -45.07
N GLY A 74 -14.90 -18.37 -45.61
CA GLY A 74 -14.95 -19.84 -45.47
C GLY A 74 -15.51 -20.59 -46.68
N SER A 75 -15.07 -20.28 -47.91
CA SER A 75 -15.43 -21.04 -49.13
C SER A 75 -14.41 -20.88 -50.27
N GLY A 76 -14.08 -21.99 -50.96
CA GLY A 76 -12.98 -22.15 -51.93
C GLY A 76 -11.86 -23.01 -51.35
N SER A 77 -11.51 -24.20 -51.85
CA SER A 77 -10.99 -24.58 -53.19
C SER A 77 -9.55 -24.07 -53.42
N GLY A 78 -8.53 -24.89 -53.76
CA GLY A 78 -8.44 -26.36 -53.88
C GLY A 78 -7.34 -26.81 -54.90
N ARG A 79 -6.88 -28.09 -54.82
CA ARG A 79 -5.98 -28.81 -55.79
C ARG A 79 -4.47 -28.43 -55.68
N SER A 80 -3.54 -29.40 -55.54
CA SER A 80 -2.78 -30.15 -56.59
C SER A 80 -1.50 -29.41 -57.04
N SER A 81 -0.33 -30.00 -57.32
CA SER A 81 0.24 -31.38 -57.27
C SER A 81 1.79 -31.27 -57.24
N ASP A 82 2.52 -32.07 -56.46
CA ASP A 82 3.24 -33.32 -56.85
C ASP A 82 4.17 -33.26 -58.09
N MET A 83 5.36 -33.86 -57.99
CA MET A 83 6.47 -33.84 -58.97
C MET A 83 7.35 -35.10 -58.90
N SER A 84 7.56 -35.82 -60.00
CA SER A 84 8.55 -36.92 -60.06
C SER A 84 9.05 -37.37 -61.45
N ARG A 85 10.39 -37.46 -61.56
CA ARG A 85 11.24 -38.47 -62.25
C ARG A 85 10.93 -38.99 -63.70
N LYS A 86 11.79 -38.54 -64.64
CA LYS A 86 12.84 -39.30 -65.39
C LYS A 86 12.49 -40.57 -66.23
N GLY A 87 12.87 -40.55 -67.52
CA GLY A 87 13.12 -41.69 -68.44
C GLY A 87 12.50 -41.49 -69.84
N SER A 88 12.71 -42.31 -70.88
CA SER A 88 13.95 -42.87 -71.49
C SER A 88 13.62 -43.45 -72.89
N GLU A 89 14.52 -43.33 -73.89
CA GLU A 89 14.63 -44.10 -75.16
C GLU A 89 13.44 -44.18 -76.17
N GLY A 90 13.75 -44.49 -77.44
CA GLY A 90 12.78 -44.73 -78.55
C GLY A 90 13.34 -44.40 -79.96
N SER A 91 12.93 -45.15 -81.01
CA SER A 91 13.59 -45.17 -82.35
C SER A 91 12.62 -45.13 -83.57
N ASP A 92 13.23 -45.11 -84.78
CA ASP A 92 12.77 -45.72 -86.07
C ASP A 92 12.14 -44.90 -87.24
N SER A 93 13.00 -44.61 -88.25
CA SER A 93 13.01 -45.17 -89.64
C SER A 93 11.93 -44.91 -90.73
N SER A 94 12.40 -44.51 -91.94
CA SER A 94 12.22 -45.20 -93.27
C SER A 94 11.63 -44.43 -94.50
N SER A 95 11.83 -45.04 -95.70
CA SER A 95 11.33 -44.77 -97.10
C SER A 95 12.06 -43.74 -97.99
N SER A 96 12.27 -43.93 -99.32
CA SER A 96 12.18 -45.11 -100.23
C SER A 96 12.89 -44.87 -101.61
N GLU A 97 13.12 -45.94 -102.39
CA GLU A 97 13.71 -46.04 -103.78
C GLU A 97 12.65 -45.84 -104.92
N PRO A 98 12.82 -46.13 -106.27
CA PRO A 98 13.92 -46.79 -107.05
C PRO A 98 14.22 -46.31 -108.51
N ASP A 99 15.21 -46.92 -109.21
CA ASP A 99 15.06 -47.90 -110.35
C ASP A 99 16.30 -48.01 -111.31
N SER A 100 16.25 -48.85 -112.37
CA SER A 100 17.36 -49.73 -112.82
C SER A 100 17.71 -49.76 -114.36
N GLU A 101 18.52 -50.76 -114.81
CA GLU A 101 18.84 -51.21 -116.21
C GLU A 101 19.91 -50.42 -117.03
N SER A 102 20.74 -50.96 -117.97
CA SER A 102 21.16 -52.34 -118.37
C SER A 102 22.43 -52.35 -119.30
N GLU A 103 22.76 -53.47 -120.00
CA GLU A 103 24.09 -53.86 -120.60
C GLU A 103 23.94 -54.64 -121.96
N PHE A 104 24.91 -54.61 -122.93
CA PHE A 104 25.25 -55.69 -123.96
C PHE A 104 26.41 -55.36 -124.99
N ASP A 105 26.76 -56.29 -125.92
CA ASP A 105 28.03 -56.51 -126.69
C ASP A 105 28.06 -56.40 -128.27
N ALA A 106 29.25 -56.02 -128.81
CA ALA A 106 30.13 -56.56 -129.92
C ALA A 106 29.71 -56.99 -131.38
N ILE A 107 30.75 -57.25 -132.26
CA ILE A 107 30.85 -58.05 -133.54
C ILE A 107 30.58 -57.30 -134.91
N ASP A 108 31.26 -57.42 -136.10
CA ASP A 108 32.39 -58.27 -136.63
C ASP A 108 33.24 -57.75 -137.86
N VAL A 109 34.43 -58.37 -138.09
CA VAL A 109 35.23 -58.82 -139.31
C VAL A 109 35.36 -58.12 -140.72
N ASN A 110 36.64 -57.94 -141.16
CA ASN A 110 37.33 -57.94 -142.52
C ASN A 110 36.79 -57.16 -143.76
N SER A 111 37.60 -56.70 -144.75
CA SER A 111 38.81 -57.32 -145.35
C SER A 111 39.79 -56.36 -146.08
N ASP A 112 40.97 -56.90 -146.41
CA ASP A 112 42.23 -56.31 -146.93
C ASP A 112 42.25 -55.31 -148.10
N LYS A 113 43.07 -54.25 -147.94
CA LYS A 113 44.36 -54.15 -148.69
C LYS A 113 45.42 -53.26 -148.02
N ALA A 114 46.65 -53.76 -147.97
CA ALA A 114 47.72 -53.27 -147.09
C ALA A 114 48.47 -51.99 -147.57
N SER A 115 47.76 -50.94 -148.00
CA SER A 115 48.35 -49.60 -148.22
C SER A 115 47.68 -48.48 -147.40
N LEU A 116 46.53 -48.74 -146.77
CA LEU A 116 45.85 -47.80 -145.86
C LEU A 116 46.18 -48.04 -144.38
N ARG A 117 46.82 -49.17 -144.04
CA ARG A 117 47.01 -49.64 -142.66
C ARG A 117 47.80 -48.66 -141.75
N LEU A 118 48.67 -47.82 -142.31
CA LEU A 118 49.37 -46.77 -141.55
C LEU A 118 48.46 -45.56 -141.24
N GLN A 119 47.62 -45.14 -142.18
CA GLN A 119 46.67 -44.05 -141.96
C GLN A 119 45.57 -44.48 -140.98
N HIS A 120 45.06 -45.71 -141.11
CA HIS A 120 44.03 -46.21 -140.18
C HIS A 120 44.56 -46.36 -138.75
N ARG A 121 45.80 -46.82 -138.55
CA ARG A 121 46.37 -46.92 -137.19
C ARG A 121 46.73 -45.57 -136.57
N VAL A 122 47.09 -44.58 -137.39
CA VAL A 122 47.18 -43.17 -136.93
C VAL A 122 45.79 -42.68 -136.53
N HIS A 123 44.77 -42.89 -137.36
CA HIS A 123 43.41 -42.44 -137.04
C HIS A 123 42.81 -43.14 -135.82
N GLU A 124 43.03 -44.45 -135.64
CA GLU A 124 42.70 -45.17 -134.40
C GLU A 124 43.37 -44.53 -133.19
N LEU A 125 44.69 -44.31 -133.22
CA LEU A 125 45.41 -43.68 -132.11
C LEU A 125 44.99 -42.22 -131.90
N GLU A 126 44.57 -41.49 -132.94
CA GLU A 126 43.96 -40.16 -132.82
C GLU A 126 42.58 -40.22 -132.17
N THR A 127 41.74 -41.21 -132.49
CA THR A 127 40.44 -41.42 -131.84
C THR A 127 40.58 -41.93 -130.40
N GLU A 128 41.50 -42.86 -130.13
CA GLU A 128 41.85 -43.34 -128.79
C GLU A 128 42.40 -42.17 -127.94
N LEU A 129 43.29 -41.32 -128.49
CA LEU A 129 43.76 -40.10 -127.81
C LEU A 129 42.66 -39.05 -127.65
N SER A 130 41.75 -38.88 -128.62
CA SER A 130 40.64 -37.94 -128.52
C SER A 130 39.61 -38.39 -127.49
N GLU A 131 39.32 -39.69 -127.39
CA GLU A 131 38.50 -40.25 -126.32
C GLU A 131 39.20 -40.19 -124.96
N LEU A 132 40.47 -40.58 -124.84
CA LEU A 132 41.20 -40.51 -123.58
C LEU A 132 41.36 -39.07 -123.10
N LYS A 133 41.58 -38.12 -124.03
CA LYS A 133 41.57 -36.68 -123.73
C LYS A 133 40.17 -36.21 -123.34
N GLY A 134 39.11 -36.63 -124.03
CA GLY A 134 37.73 -36.30 -123.68
C GLY A 134 37.32 -36.85 -122.31
N LYS A 135 37.73 -38.08 -121.98
CA LYS A 135 37.51 -38.75 -120.69
C LYS A 135 38.35 -38.12 -119.58
N LEU A 136 39.59 -37.69 -119.88
CA LEU A 136 40.42 -36.91 -118.95
C LEU A 136 39.82 -35.53 -118.71
N GLU A 137 39.49 -34.76 -119.75
CA GLU A 137 38.85 -33.45 -119.61
C GLU A 137 37.48 -33.53 -118.91
N ALA A 138 36.69 -34.59 -119.15
CA ALA A 138 35.43 -34.80 -118.45
C ALA A 138 35.63 -35.17 -116.98
N LYS A 139 36.67 -35.96 -116.66
CA LYS A 139 37.02 -36.28 -115.28
C LYS A 139 37.62 -35.09 -114.56
N GLU A 140 38.53 -34.34 -115.17
CA GLU A 140 39.10 -33.11 -114.61
C GLU A 140 38.00 -32.07 -114.35
N LYS A 141 36.98 -31.96 -115.22
CA LYS A 141 35.78 -31.16 -114.95
C LYS A 141 34.97 -31.73 -113.79
N SER A 142 34.65 -33.03 -113.77
CA SER A 142 33.90 -33.66 -112.67
C SER A 142 34.59 -33.55 -111.30
N ASP A 143 35.91 -33.71 -111.25
CA ASP A 143 36.72 -33.59 -110.03
C ASP A 143 36.84 -32.10 -109.62
N HIS A 144 36.85 -31.16 -110.59
CA HIS A 144 36.82 -29.71 -110.33
C HIS A 144 35.45 -29.24 -109.83
N ASP A 145 34.35 -29.66 -110.46
CA ASP A 145 32.97 -29.35 -110.08
C ASP A 145 32.66 -29.89 -108.67
N ALA A 146 33.13 -31.09 -108.35
CA ALA A 146 33.05 -31.67 -107.02
C ALA A 146 33.84 -30.86 -105.98
N ALA A 147 35.08 -30.49 -106.29
CA ALA A 147 35.89 -29.64 -105.42
C ALA A 147 35.31 -28.22 -105.27
N GLU A 148 34.70 -27.64 -106.30
CA GLU A 148 34.04 -26.34 -106.23
C GLU A 148 32.78 -26.40 -105.36
N MET A 149 31.95 -27.46 -105.48
CA MET A 149 30.83 -27.68 -104.56
C MET A 149 31.30 -27.87 -103.11
N GLU A 150 32.39 -28.58 -102.85
CA GLU A 150 32.96 -28.71 -101.51
C GLU A 150 33.48 -27.36 -100.98
N ILE A 151 34.17 -26.57 -101.82
CA ILE A 151 34.62 -25.21 -101.49
C ILE A 151 33.42 -24.29 -101.18
N VAL A 152 32.31 -24.38 -101.93
CA VAL A 152 31.08 -23.61 -101.65
C VAL A 152 30.45 -24.04 -100.32
N ASN A 153 30.38 -25.34 -100.05
CA ASN A 153 29.84 -25.89 -98.80
C ASN A 153 30.69 -25.48 -97.58
N LEU A 154 32.02 -25.50 -97.71
CA LEU A 154 32.95 -25.02 -96.69
C LEU A 154 32.86 -23.49 -96.49
N LYS A 155 32.68 -22.70 -97.56
CA LYS A 155 32.43 -21.25 -97.47
C LYS A 155 31.12 -20.96 -96.72
N GLN A 156 30.04 -21.65 -97.04
CA GLN A 156 28.76 -21.50 -96.34
C GLN A 156 28.90 -21.81 -94.84
N LYS A 157 29.54 -22.94 -94.49
CA LYS A 157 29.79 -23.31 -93.08
C LYS A 157 30.68 -22.30 -92.36
N LEU A 158 31.66 -21.71 -93.05
CA LEU A 158 32.50 -20.65 -92.49
C LEU A 158 31.68 -19.38 -92.23
N GLU A 159 30.79 -19.00 -93.14
CA GLU A 159 29.91 -17.83 -93.02
C GLU A 159 28.85 -18.03 -91.91
N GLU A 160 28.24 -19.21 -91.84
CA GLU A 160 27.36 -19.62 -90.73
C GLU A 160 28.09 -19.58 -89.38
N ALA A 161 29.32 -20.10 -89.29
CA ALA A 161 30.12 -20.05 -88.08
C ALA A 161 30.50 -18.61 -87.70
N ASN A 162 30.85 -17.76 -88.68
CA ASN A 162 31.22 -16.36 -88.45
C ASN A 162 30.02 -15.51 -87.99
N ASN A 163 28.84 -15.73 -88.58
CA ASN A 163 27.59 -15.11 -88.14
C ASN A 163 27.20 -15.53 -86.72
N ASN A 164 27.35 -16.82 -86.38
CA ASN A 164 27.14 -17.32 -85.01
C ASN A 164 28.14 -16.71 -84.01
N LEU A 165 29.41 -16.57 -84.40
CA LEU A 165 30.44 -15.95 -83.57
C LEU A 165 30.13 -14.47 -83.32
N GLN A 166 29.79 -13.70 -84.35
CA GLN A 166 29.38 -12.30 -84.23
C GLN A 166 28.15 -12.14 -83.31
N MET A 167 27.15 -13.02 -83.44
CA MET A 167 26.01 -13.02 -82.51
C MET A 167 26.46 -13.25 -81.07
N LYS A 168 27.36 -14.20 -80.81
CA LYS A 168 27.89 -14.46 -79.46
C LYS A 168 28.77 -13.34 -78.91
N GLU A 169 29.51 -12.62 -79.75
CA GLU A 169 30.22 -11.39 -79.34
C GLU A 169 29.23 -10.30 -78.90
N THR A 170 28.11 -10.12 -79.62
CA THR A 170 27.08 -9.15 -79.19
C THR A 170 26.34 -9.56 -77.92
N GLU A 171 26.09 -10.85 -77.70
CA GLU A 171 25.55 -11.36 -76.44
C GLU A 171 26.54 -11.15 -75.28
N LEU A 172 27.83 -11.43 -75.50
CA LEU A 172 28.90 -11.25 -74.50
C LEU A 172 29.01 -9.78 -74.08
N GLY A 173 29.15 -8.85 -75.02
CA GLY A 173 29.25 -7.42 -74.71
C GLY A 173 27.98 -6.80 -74.09
N LEU A 174 26.84 -7.50 -74.16
CA LEU A 174 25.60 -7.14 -73.46
C LEU A 174 25.57 -7.74 -72.04
N ALA A 175 26.12 -8.94 -71.84
CA ALA A 175 26.35 -9.52 -70.53
C ALA A 175 27.39 -8.72 -69.71
N GLU A 176 28.52 -8.33 -70.32
CA GLU A 176 29.59 -7.54 -69.68
C GLU A 176 29.08 -6.19 -69.14
N LYS A 177 28.20 -5.51 -69.89
CA LYS A 177 27.53 -4.28 -69.43
C LYS A 177 26.65 -4.53 -68.21
N LYS A 178 25.85 -5.61 -68.23
CA LYS A 178 25.01 -6.00 -67.10
C LYS A 178 25.82 -6.38 -65.86
N THR A 179 26.99 -7.01 -66.01
CA THR A 179 27.88 -7.28 -64.87
C THR A 179 28.46 -5.99 -64.30
N ALA A 180 28.89 -5.03 -65.12
CA ALA A 180 29.36 -3.73 -64.65
C ALA A 180 28.26 -2.93 -63.93
N GLU A 181 27.03 -2.90 -64.48
CA GLU A 181 25.85 -2.29 -63.83
C GLU A 181 25.53 -2.94 -62.47
N LEU A 182 25.69 -4.26 -62.36
CA LEU A 182 25.51 -4.99 -61.10
C LEU A 182 26.64 -4.74 -60.09
N GLU A 183 27.89 -4.61 -60.54
CA GLU A 183 29.05 -4.27 -59.69
C GLU A 183 28.93 -2.86 -59.09
N GLU A 184 28.59 -1.85 -59.91
CA GLU A 184 28.30 -0.49 -59.43
C GLU A 184 27.12 -0.52 -58.42
N ARG A 185 26.07 -1.30 -58.72
CA ARG A 185 24.93 -1.45 -57.82
C ARG A 185 25.30 -2.11 -56.49
N VAL A 186 26.23 -3.08 -56.49
CA VAL A 186 26.73 -3.74 -55.28
C VAL A 186 27.56 -2.78 -54.43
N GLU A 187 28.51 -2.04 -55.00
CA GLU A 187 29.28 -1.06 -54.21
C GLU A 187 28.40 0.08 -53.68
N PHE A 188 27.40 0.56 -54.44
CA PHE A 188 26.41 1.51 -53.93
C PHE A 188 25.63 0.95 -52.72
N LEU A 189 25.11 -0.29 -52.82
CA LEU A 189 24.35 -0.92 -51.73
C LEU A 189 25.22 -1.20 -50.50
N LYS A 190 26.49 -1.57 -50.71
CA LYS A 190 27.50 -1.79 -49.67
C LYS A 190 27.88 -0.48 -48.95
N GLY A 191 28.04 0.62 -49.69
CA GLY A 191 28.23 1.96 -49.12
C GLY A 191 27.00 2.42 -48.33
N ALA A 192 25.79 2.19 -48.85
CA ALA A 192 24.54 2.49 -48.14
C ALA A 192 24.38 1.64 -46.86
N ALA A 193 24.77 0.37 -46.90
CA ALA A 193 24.76 -0.52 -45.73
C ALA A 193 25.80 -0.08 -44.67
N ALA A 194 27.00 0.33 -45.07
CA ALA A 194 28.01 0.87 -44.17
C ALA A 194 27.53 2.17 -43.49
N ALA A 195 26.98 3.12 -44.26
CA ALA A 195 26.43 4.36 -43.73
C ALA A 195 25.18 4.16 -42.83
N ALA A 196 24.41 3.09 -43.05
CA ALA A 196 23.33 2.69 -42.16
C ALA A 196 23.88 2.08 -40.85
N ALA A 197 24.88 1.21 -40.93
CA ALA A 197 25.54 0.63 -39.76
C ALA A 197 26.22 1.69 -38.89
N GLU A 198 26.90 2.67 -39.49
CA GLU A 198 27.52 3.80 -38.78
C GLU A 198 26.48 4.64 -38.03
N LYS A 199 25.31 4.90 -38.63
CA LYS A 199 24.19 5.57 -37.93
C LYS A 199 23.66 4.75 -36.76
N PHE A 200 23.40 3.46 -36.95
CA PHE A 200 22.98 2.62 -35.83
C PHE A 200 24.05 2.54 -34.72
N GLN A 201 25.34 2.59 -35.07
CA GLN A 201 26.44 2.68 -34.12
C GLN A 201 26.40 3.99 -33.31
N THR A 202 26.16 5.15 -33.96
CA THR A 202 26.02 6.44 -33.26
C THR A 202 24.76 6.52 -32.43
N ASP A 203 23.63 6.04 -32.95
CA ASP A 203 22.34 6.09 -32.27
C ASP A 203 22.36 5.21 -31.00
N LEU A 204 22.91 3.99 -31.08
CA LEU A 204 23.14 3.12 -29.91
C LEU A 204 24.10 3.76 -28.89
N SER A 205 25.13 4.49 -29.34
CA SER A 205 26.06 5.18 -28.44
C SER A 205 25.40 6.37 -27.73
N ASN A 206 24.50 7.09 -28.42
CA ASN A 206 23.77 8.21 -27.82
C ASN A 206 22.72 7.71 -26.82
N GLU A 207 21.99 6.64 -27.15
CA GLU A 207 21.02 6.01 -26.26
C GLU A 207 21.71 5.46 -25.00
N ALA A 208 22.90 4.85 -25.13
CA ALA A 208 23.69 4.37 -24.00
C ALA A 208 24.15 5.50 -23.05
N LEU A 209 24.56 6.66 -23.61
CA LEU A 209 24.91 7.84 -22.81
C LEU A 209 23.69 8.41 -22.08
N ALA A 210 22.53 8.48 -22.74
CA ALA A 210 21.29 8.93 -22.10
C ALA A 210 20.84 7.99 -20.96
N ILE A 211 21.04 6.67 -21.12
CA ILE A 211 20.81 5.70 -20.03
C ILE A 211 21.77 5.95 -18.86
N GLU A 212 23.07 6.18 -19.12
CA GLU A 212 24.04 6.50 -18.07
C GLU A 212 23.70 7.81 -17.34
N GLU A 213 23.22 8.84 -18.04
CA GLU A 213 22.72 10.08 -17.43
C GLU A 213 21.53 9.82 -16.49
N TYR A 214 20.49 9.08 -16.94
CA TYR A 214 19.34 8.73 -16.10
C TYR A 214 19.70 7.81 -14.92
N GLU A 215 20.65 6.88 -15.07
CA GLU A 215 21.13 6.04 -13.96
C GLU A 215 21.84 6.89 -12.89
N ASN A 216 22.61 7.90 -13.29
CA ASN A 216 23.25 8.85 -12.39
C ASN A 216 22.24 9.78 -11.70
N GLU A 217 21.23 10.31 -12.41
CA GLU A 217 20.15 11.08 -11.79
C GLU A 217 19.39 10.25 -10.74
N LEU A 218 19.01 9.02 -11.09
CA LEU A 218 18.32 8.09 -10.20
C LEU A 218 19.18 7.71 -8.97
N ALA A 219 20.51 7.60 -9.13
CA ALA A 219 21.43 7.38 -8.03
C ALA A 219 21.51 8.59 -7.07
N ASN A 220 21.56 9.82 -7.62
CA ASN A 220 21.56 11.05 -6.84
C ASN A 220 20.24 11.23 -6.05
N GLU A 221 19.09 10.94 -6.67
CA GLU A 221 17.80 10.96 -5.96
C GLU A 221 17.74 9.91 -4.84
N ARG A 222 18.21 8.67 -5.10
CA ARG A 222 18.31 7.62 -4.08
C ARG A 222 19.19 8.04 -2.90
N GLU A 223 20.33 8.68 -3.14
CA GLU A 223 21.20 9.17 -2.07
C GLU A 223 20.54 10.30 -1.26
N LYS A 224 19.82 11.21 -1.93
CA LYS A 224 19.03 12.27 -1.27
C LYS A 224 17.94 11.67 -0.37
N PHE A 225 17.12 10.75 -0.89
CA PHE A 225 16.07 10.09 -0.11
C PHE A 225 16.66 9.25 1.05
N LEU A 226 17.85 8.67 0.89
CA LEU A 226 18.54 7.96 1.96
C LEU A 226 18.98 8.89 3.09
N LYS A 227 19.47 10.10 2.77
CA LYS A 227 19.82 11.15 3.75
C LYS A 227 18.57 11.68 4.48
N GLU A 228 17.51 11.97 3.74
CA GLU A 228 16.22 12.41 4.31
C GLU A 228 15.63 11.33 5.23
N LYS A 229 15.65 10.06 4.80
CA LYS A 229 15.25 8.91 5.61
C LYS A 229 16.07 8.82 6.91
N SER A 230 17.41 8.88 6.83
CA SER A 230 18.28 8.80 8.01
C SER A 230 17.96 9.90 9.03
N SER A 231 17.70 11.13 8.58
CA SER A 231 17.33 12.24 9.46
C SER A 231 15.95 12.05 10.10
N LEU A 232 14.99 11.45 9.39
CA LEU A 232 13.68 11.11 9.95
C LEU A 232 13.77 9.97 10.98
N GLU A 233 14.60 8.95 10.72
CA GLU A 233 14.85 7.85 11.68
C GLU A 233 15.52 8.37 12.97
N GLU A 234 16.47 9.32 12.86
CA GLU A 234 17.04 10.02 14.03
C GLU A 234 16.00 10.85 14.80
N GLN A 235 15.12 11.58 14.11
CA GLN A 235 14.06 12.38 14.74
C GLN A 235 13.03 11.51 15.46
N ILE A 236 12.65 10.37 14.87
CA ILE A 236 11.76 9.38 15.51
C ILE A 236 12.41 8.86 16.79
N LEU A 237 13.69 8.44 16.74
CA LEU A 237 14.42 7.94 17.91
C LEU A 237 14.51 8.99 19.04
N GLN A 238 14.69 10.27 18.71
CA GLN A 238 14.69 11.35 19.70
C GLN A 238 13.30 11.54 20.34
N LEU A 239 12.22 11.50 19.55
CA LEU A 239 10.84 11.59 20.05
C LEU A 239 10.44 10.39 20.90
N GLU A 240 10.87 9.18 20.55
CA GLU A 240 10.64 7.96 21.34
C GLU A 240 11.30 8.04 22.71
N ASN A 241 12.58 8.44 22.78
CA ASN A 241 13.28 8.64 24.05
C ASN A 241 12.62 9.73 24.91
N ALA A 242 12.27 10.88 24.32
CA ALA A 242 11.57 11.95 25.03
C ALA A 242 10.18 11.50 25.54
N ASN A 243 9.48 10.64 24.80
CA ASN A 243 8.22 10.05 25.27
C ASN A 243 8.43 9.03 26.39
N MET A 244 9.48 8.20 26.36
CA MET A 244 9.81 7.31 27.48
C MET A 244 10.04 8.09 28.79
N ASP A 245 10.81 9.19 28.74
CA ASP A 245 11.09 9.99 29.94
C ASP A 245 9.84 10.71 30.46
N ARG A 246 8.96 11.17 29.57
CA ARG A 246 7.65 11.72 29.95
C ARG A 246 6.73 10.65 30.58
N VAL A 247 6.77 9.41 30.10
CA VAL A 247 6.02 8.28 30.69
C VAL A 247 6.55 7.92 32.08
N LYS A 248 7.88 7.96 32.30
CA LYS A 248 8.47 7.78 33.65
C LYS A 248 7.95 8.84 34.63
N HIS A 249 8.03 10.12 34.27
CA HIS A 249 7.51 11.21 35.10
C HIS A 249 6.00 11.12 35.36
N ILE A 250 5.20 10.61 34.42
CA ILE A 250 3.77 10.35 34.65
C ILE A 250 3.60 9.25 35.72
N SER A 251 4.36 8.15 35.65
CA SER A 251 4.33 7.09 36.67
C SER A 251 4.71 7.61 38.07
N GLU A 252 5.76 8.43 38.17
CA GLU A 252 6.19 9.05 39.43
C GLU A 252 5.10 9.97 40.03
N LEU A 253 4.39 10.72 39.17
CA LEU A 253 3.28 11.58 39.58
C LEU A 253 2.05 10.75 39.99
N ASP A 254 1.73 9.66 39.30
CA ASP A 254 0.63 8.77 39.66
C ASP A 254 0.88 8.05 40.99
N GLU A 255 2.11 7.58 41.25
CA GLU A 255 2.53 7.06 42.57
C GLU A 255 2.38 8.14 43.67
N GLY A 256 2.79 9.37 43.38
CA GLY A 256 2.58 10.53 44.25
C GLY A 256 1.09 10.77 44.55
N ILE A 257 0.23 10.77 43.53
CA ILE A 257 -1.23 10.93 43.66
C ILE A 257 -1.85 9.80 44.50
N VAL A 258 -1.42 8.56 44.30
CA VAL A 258 -1.88 7.41 45.12
C VAL A 258 -1.50 7.59 46.58
N SER A 259 -0.27 8.03 46.87
CA SER A 259 0.18 8.27 48.25
C SER A 259 -0.60 9.40 48.95
N LEU A 260 -0.85 10.50 48.25
CA LEU A 260 -1.64 11.63 48.76
C LEU A 260 -3.12 11.24 48.95
N LYS A 261 -3.69 10.44 48.04
CA LYS A 261 -5.05 9.92 48.16
C LYS A 261 -5.19 8.99 49.38
N ALA A 262 -4.17 8.20 49.69
CA ALA A 262 -4.15 7.36 50.90
C ALA A 262 -4.10 8.20 52.19
N THR A 263 -3.24 9.22 52.27
CA THR A 263 -3.15 10.08 53.48
C THR A 263 -4.41 10.91 53.70
N VAL A 264 -5.02 11.46 52.63
CA VAL A 264 -6.34 12.11 52.69
C VAL A 264 -7.42 11.13 53.17
N GLY A 265 -7.37 9.87 52.75
CA GLY A 265 -8.25 8.81 53.25
C GLY A 265 -8.14 8.59 54.76
N MET A 266 -6.92 8.44 55.28
CA MET A 266 -6.67 8.28 56.73
C MET A 266 -7.15 9.48 57.53
N LEU A 267 -6.75 10.71 57.14
CA LEU A 267 -7.16 11.94 57.81
C LEU A 267 -8.68 12.16 57.79
N THR A 268 -9.38 11.64 56.76
CA THR A 268 -10.84 11.66 56.70
C THR A 268 -11.46 10.68 57.70
N ALA A 269 -10.88 9.48 57.86
CA ALA A 269 -11.32 8.51 58.88
C ALA A 269 -11.08 9.04 60.31
N ASP A 270 -9.89 9.58 60.59
CA ASP A 270 -9.55 10.17 61.88
C ASP A 270 -10.49 11.33 62.25
N LYS A 271 -10.79 12.21 61.28
CA LYS A 271 -11.77 13.29 61.45
C LYS A 271 -13.16 12.76 61.79
N VAL A 272 -13.62 11.68 61.15
CA VAL A 272 -14.92 11.06 61.46
C VAL A 272 -14.92 10.44 62.85
N ALA A 273 -13.83 9.77 63.27
CA ALA A 273 -13.69 9.21 64.61
C ALA A 273 -13.73 10.31 65.69
N LEU A 274 -12.96 11.39 65.52
CA LEU A 274 -12.95 12.54 66.45
C LEU A 274 -14.31 13.25 66.55
N ILE A 275 -15.04 13.37 65.44
CA ILE A 275 -16.43 13.88 65.45
C ILE A 275 -17.36 12.93 66.22
N GLY A 276 -17.15 11.62 66.13
CA GLY A 276 -17.85 10.62 66.94
C GLY A 276 -17.58 10.80 68.43
N GLU A 277 -16.32 10.87 68.84
CA GLU A 277 -15.96 11.07 70.25
C GLU A 277 -16.49 12.38 70.82
N LEU A 278 -16.43 13.48 70.05
CA LEU A 278 -16.92 14.79 70.48
C LEU A 278 -18.43 14.78 70.75
N LYS A 279 -19.21 14.03 69.96
CA LYS A 279 -20.64 13.82 70.23
C LYS A 279 -20.84 13.06 71.54
N CYS A 280 -20.20 11.90 71.71
CA CYS A 280 -20.30 11.11 72.95
C CYS A 280 -19.88 11.90 74.20
N ARG A 281 -18.91 12.81 74.09
CA ARG A 281 -18.53 13.74 75.18
C ARG A 281 -19.57 14.83 75.41
N HIS A 282 -20.17 15.39 74.35
CA HIS A 282 -21.25 16.38 74.47
C HIS A 282 -22.51 15.79 75.10
N ASP A 283 -22.92 14.59 74.68
CA ASP A 283 -24.06 13.86 75.25
C ASP A 283 -23.85 13.61 76.75
N ARG A 284 -22.63 13.23 77.17
CA ARG A 284 -22.25 13.08 78.58
C ARG A 284 -22.30 14.41 79.36
N VAL A 285 -21.92 15.53 78.74
CA VAL A 285 -22.05 16.86 79.38
C VAL A 285 -23.52 17.20 79.61
N ILE A 286 -24.40 16.94 78.64
CA ILE A 286 -25.85 17.14 78.78
C ILE A 286 -26.42 16.28 79.93
N GLU A 287 -26.02 15.03 80.06
CA GLU A 287 -26.40 14.18 81.22
C GLU A 287 -25.93 14.77 82.55
N MET A 288 -24.69 15.27 82.62
CA MET A 288 -24.13 15.88 83.84
C MET A 288 -24.81 17.21 84.19
N GLU A 289 -25.17 18.02 83.20
CA GLU A 289 -25.94 19.26 83.41
C GLU A 289 -27.34 18.96 83.96
N GLN A 290 -28.02 17.91 83.46
CA GLN A 290 -29.30 17.45 83.99
C GLN A 290 -29.20 16.97 85.43
N GLN A 291 -28.19 16.15 85.76
CA GLN A 291 -27.94 15.67 87.14
C GLN A 291 -27.61 16.83 88.09
N PHE A 292 -26.79 17.79 87.64
CA PHE A 292 -26.46 18.97 88.43
C PHE A 292 -27.69 19.85 88.69
N HIS A 293 -28.57 20.04 87.69
CA HIS A 293 -29.82 20.77 87.88
C HIS A 293 -30.79 20.07 88.86
N GLN A 294 -30.88 18.73 88.82
CA GLN A 294 -31.66 17.95 89.79
C GLN A 294 -31.15 18.20 91.23
N LEU A 295 -29.83 18.08 91.45
CA LEU A 295 -29.20 18.32 92.75
C LEU A 295 -29.38 19.77 93.23
N GLN A 296 -29.37 20.77 92.33
CA GLN A 296 -29.68 22.16 92.68
C GLN A 296 -31.12 22.32 93.19
N MET A 297 -32.10 21.66 92.56
CA MET A 297 -33.49 21.72 92.98
C MET A 297 -33.73 21.00 94.31
N GLU A 298 -33.09 19.84 94.53
CA GLU A 298 -33.12 19.13 95.83
C GLU A 298 -32.50 19.98 96.95
N TYR A 299 -31.34 20.60 96.69
CA TYR A 299 -30.67 21.47 97.64
C TYR A 299 -31.50 22.72 97.99
N ALA A 300 -32.19 23.32 97.01
CA ALA A 300 -33.10 24.44 97.24
C ALA A 300 -34.31 24.03 98.12
N ASN A 301 -34.90 22.86 97.86
CA ASN A 301 -36.00 22.33 98.66
C ASN A 301 -35.58 22.04 100.11
N LEU A 302 -34.43 21.38 100.32
CA LEU A 302 -33.89 21.08 101.65
C LEU A 302 -33.52 22.33 102.44
N ASN A 303 -33.00 23.38 101.78
CA ASN A 303 -32.77 24.67 102.44
C ASN A 303 -34.09 25.33 102.88
N LYS A 304 -35.15 25.27 102.07
CA LYS A 304 -36.47 25.80 102.45
C LYS A 304 -37.08 25.05 103.63
N GLU A 305 -37.02 23.72 103.64
CA GLU A 305 -37.47 22.89 104.78
C GLU A 305 -36.68 23.22 106.05
N LYS A 306 -35.36 23.42 105.94
CA LYS A 306 -34.50 23.85 107.05
C LYS A 306 -34.85 25.25 107.56
N GLU A 307 -35.22 26.19 106.69
CA GLU A 307 -35.68 27.53 107.08
C GLU A 307 -37.01 27.45 107.84
N GLU A 308 -38.00 26.72 107.32
CA GLU A 308 -39.30 26.48 107.97
C GLU A 308 -39.15 25.81 109.35
N LEU A 309 -38.25 24.82 109.46
CA LEU A 309 -37.91 24.17 110.73
C LEU A 309 -37.18 25.11 111.70
N ASN A 310 -36.31 26.00 111.22
CA ASN A 310 -35.65 26.98 112.09
C ASN A 310 -36.64 28.00 112.64
N GLU A 311 -37.55 28.52 111.80
CA GLU A 311 -38.63 29.38 112.28
C GLU A 311 -39.49 28.68 113.35
N GLU A 312 -39.81 27.40 113.16
CA GLU A 312 -40.60 26.63 114.12
C GLU A 312 -39.86 26.44 115.44
N VAL A 313 -38.56 26.14 115.39
CA VAL A 313 -37.69 26.10 116.56
C VAL A 313 -37.64 27.46 117.27
N ASP A 314 -37.62 28.58 116.55
CA ASP A 314 -37.64 29.93 117.13
C ASP A 314 -39.03 30.29 117.73
N ARG A 315 -40.14 29.91 117.08
CA ARG A 315 -41.50 29.98 117.65
C ARG A 315 -41.59 29.20 118.97
N GLN A 316 -41.05 27.98 119.01
CA GLN A 316 -41.04 27.14 120.21
C GLN A 316 -40.16 27.72 121.33
N LYS A 317 -38.98 28.28 121.02
CA LYS A 317 -38.15 28.99 122.02
C LYS A 317 -38.92 30.12 122.72
N ILE A 318 -39.70 30.91 121.97
CA ILE A 318 -40.53 31.99 122.52
C ILE A 318 -41.57 31.42 123.50
N VAL A 319 -42.35 30.43 123.07
CA VAL A 319 -43.40 29.80 123.92
C VAL A 319 -42.81 29.17 125.19
N ILE A 320 -41.65 28.51 125.08
CA ILE A 320 -40.95 27.92 126.23
C ILE A 320 -40.46 29.03 127.19
N SER A 321 -39.93 30.14 126.68
CA SER A 321 -39.50 31.29 127.48
C SER A 321 -40.67 31.92 128.23
N ASP A 322 -41.79 32.13 127.55
CA ASP A 322 -43.05 32.66 128.12
C ASP A 322 -43.57 31.78 129.26
N VAL A 323 -43.62 30.45 129.05
CA VAL A 323 -44.06 29.50 130.07
C VAL A 323 -43.05 29.41 131.22
N ALA A 324 -41.75 29.53 130.94
CA ALA A 324 -40.72 29.60 131.98
C ALA A 324 -40.84 30.87 132.82
N GLU A 325 -41.13 32.03 132.22
CA GLU A 325 -41.31 33.28 132.96
C GLU A 325 -42.60 33.28 133.78
N ARG A 326 -43.72 32.77 133.24
CA ARG A 326 -44.96 32.57 134.00
C ARG A 326 -44.76 31.64 135.20
N LYS A 327 -43.95 30.58 135.05
CA LYS A 327 -43.54 29.69 136.17
C LYS A 327 -42.64 30.40 137.18
N ARG A 328 -41.64 31.16 136.74
CA ARG A 328 -40.78 31.98 137.61
C ARG A 328 -41.61 32.98 138.42
N GLU A 329 -42.57 33.65 137.78
CA GLU A 329 -43.44 34.63 138.42
C GLU A 329 -44.40 33.98 139.44
N ALA A 330 -45.02 32.85 139.12
CA ALA A 330 -45.80 32.08 140.10
C ALA A 330 -44.97 31.67 141.32
N ILE A 331 -43.69 31.29 141.13
CA ILE A 331 -42.75 31.00 142.22
C ILE A 331 -42.43 32.28 143.03
N ARG A 332 -42.18 33.44 142.39
CA ARG A 332 -41.95 34.72 143.10
C ARG A 332 -43.14 35.08 143.99
N GLN A 333 -44.36 34.95 143.48
CA GLN A 333 -45.60 35.24 144.21
C GLN A 333 -45.79 34.29 145.39
N LEU A 334 -45.51 32.99 145.21
CA LEU A 334 -45.53 32.02 146.30
C LEU A 334 -44.48 32.36 147.38
N CYS A 335 -43.23 32.62 147.00
CA CYS A 335 -42.18 33.05 147.93
C CYS A 335 -42.56 34.31 148.72
N PHE A 336 -43.05 35.35 148.05
CA PHE A 336 -43.50 36.59 148.70
C PHE A 336 -44.64 36.33 149.70
N SER A 337 -45.62 35.49 149.34
CA SER A 337 -46.70 35.13 150.28
C SER A 337 -46.18 34.37 151.50
N ILE A 338 -45.24 33.45 151.33
CA ILE A 338 -44.59 32.70 152.42
C ILE A 338 -43.79 33.64 153.33
N GLU A 339 -43.03 34.59 152.76
CA GLU A 339 -42.30 35.60 153.54
C GLU A 339 -43.26 36.51 154.31
N HIS A 340 -44.34 36.97 153.68
CA HIS A 340 -45.39 37.75 154.36
C HIS A 340 -46.04 36.97 155.52
N TYR A 341 -46.32 35.68 155.37
CA TYR A 341 -46.81 34.85 156.47
C TYR A 341 -45.75 34.67 157.57
N ARG A 342 -44.48 34.47 157.20
CA ARG A 342 -43.36 34.32 158.16
C ARG A 342 -43.15 35.59 158.97
N ASP A 343 -43.16 36.76 158.32
CA ASP A 343 -42.96 38.05 158.97
C ASP A 343 -44.13 38.40 159.91
N ASN A 344 -45.37 38.10 159.53
CA ASN A 344 -46.52 38.25 160.43
C ASN A 344 -46.44 37.30 161.63
N TYR A 345 -45.97 36.06 161.45
CA TYR A 345 -45.70 35.13 162.55
C TYR A 345 -44.57 35.64 163.47
N CYS A 346 -43.48 36.17 162.91
CA CYS A 346 -42.41 36.82 163.66
C CYS A 346 -42.89 38.08 164.42
N ARG A 347 -43.82 38.86 163.85
CA ARG A 347 -44.47 40.00 164.54
C ARG A 347 -45.33 39.53 165.71
N LEU A 348 -46.12 38.45 165.57
CA LEU A 348 -46.86 37.84 166.68
C LEU A 348 -45.91 37.39 167.81
N LEU A 349 -44.82 36.71 167.47
CA LEU A 349 -43.79 36.30 168.44
C LEU A 349 -43.11 37.50 169.11
N GLY A 350 -42.85 38.58 168.36
CA GLY A 350 -42.32 39.84 168.89
C GLY A 350 -43.27 40.52 169.88
N LEU A 351 -44.58 40.53 169.61
CA LEU A 351 -45.60 41.02 170.54
C LEU A 351 -45.67 40.17 171.81
N LEU A 352 -45.59 38.84 171.69
CA LEU A 352 -45.52 37.92 172.84
C LEU A 352 -44.25 38.15 173.69
N GLN A 353 -43.09 38.37 173.05
CA GLN A 353 -41.85 38.72 173.76
C GLN A 353 -41.92 40.12 174.40
N ASN A 354 -42.57 41.08 173.75
CA ASN A 354 -42.73 42.43 174.31
C ASN A 354 -43.71 42.45 175.48
N HIS A 355 -44.79 41.66 175.47
CA HIS A 355 -45.58 41.41 176.69
C HIS A 355 -44.72 40.79 177.80
N LYS A 356 -43.86 39.82 177.47
CA LYS A 356 -42.94 39.19 178.44
C LYS A 356 -41.90 40.15 179.01
N ARG A 357 -41.47 41.17 178.24
CA ARG A 357 -40.60 42.27 178.70
C ARG A 357 -41.36 43.34 179.48
N SER A 358 -42.58 43.71 179.09
CA SER A 358 -43.43 44.62 179.87
C SER A 358 -43.76 44.05 181.25
N ALA A 359 -43.92 42.73 181.37
CA ALA A 359 -44.06 42.02 182.64
C ALA A 359 -42.80 42.04 183.52
N MET A 360 -41.62 42.40 182.98
CA MET A 360 -40.37 42.63 183.72
C MET A 360 -40.14 44.12 184.09
N VAL A 361 -41.01 45.03 183.67
CA VAL A 361 -41.02 46.45 184.10
C VAL A 361 -42.23 46.71 185.04
N ALA A 362 -42.75 45.64 185.62
CA ALA A 362 -43.92 45.64 186.51
C ALA A 362 -43.67 44.85 187.82
N ASN A 363 -42.41 44.79 188.26
CA ASN A 363 -41.94 44.46 189.61
C ASN A 363 -40.66 45.27 189.89
#